data_AF-A0A6N6MK31-F1
#
_entry.id   AF-A0A6N6MK31-F1
#
_cell.length_a   1.000
_cell.length_b   1.000
_cell.length_c   1.000
_cell.angle_alpha   90.00
_cell.angle_beta   90.00
_cell.angle_gamma   90.00
#
_symmetry.space_group_name_H-M   'P 1'
#
loop_
_entity.id
_entity.type
_entity.pdbx_description
1 polymer ?
#
loop_
_entity_poly.entity_id
_entity_poly.type
_entity_poly.pdbx_seq_one_letter_code
_entity_poly.pdbx_strand_id
1 'polypeptide(L)'
;MAASAAPAVDPSSVAADQLKSFIERIERLEEEKAGLAGDIKDVYAEAKGNGFDTKALRRIVSLRKKDHAERQEEEAILELYMQALGMA
;
A
#
# COMPACT_ATOMS: atom_id res chain seq x y z
N MET A 1 -42.41 3.67 -19.33
CA MET A 1 -41.17 3.54 -18.54
C MET A 1 -41.40 2.46 -17.49
N ALA A 2 -40.85 1.26 -17.70
CA ALA A 2 -40.87 0.20 -16.70
C ALA A 2 -39.54 0.25 -15.96
N ALA A 3 -39.57 0.65 -14.69
CA ALA A 3 -38.43 0.54 -13.81
C ALA A 3 -38.21 -0.95 -13.50
N SER A 4 -37.10 -1.53 -13.97
CA SER A 4 -36.70 -2.86 -13.54
C SER A 4 -36.23 -2.77 -12.08
N ALA A 5 -36.99 -3.37 -11.17
CA ALA A 5 -36.52 -3.59 -9.81
C ALA A 5 -35.30 -4.50 -9.85
N ALA A 6 -34.19 -4.06 -9.24
CA ALA A 6 -33.02 -4.92 -9.04
C ALA A 6 -33.46 -6.20 -8.30
N PRO A 7 -32.92 -7.38 -8.67
CA PRO A 7 -33.29 -8.61 -7.98
C PRO A 7 -32.89 -8.47 -6.51
N ALA A 8 -33.89 -8.57 -5.61
CA ALA A 8 -33.64 -8.61 -4.19
C ALA A 8 -32.85 -9.89 -3.89
N VAL A 9 -31.65 -9.75 -3.33
CA VAL A 9 -30.83 -10.89 -2.94
C VAL A 9 -31.47 -11.51 -1.71
N ASP A 10 -32.02 -12.73 -1.85
CA ASP A 10 -32.56 -13.47 -0.71
C ASP A 10 -31.44 -13.71 0.31
N PRO A 11 -31.59 -13.31 1.59
CA PRO A 11 -30.53 -13.37 2.59
C PRO A 11 -30.14 -14.81 3.00
N SER A 12 -30.93 -15.79 2.58
CA SER A 12 -30.73 -17.25 2.69
C SER A 12 -30.25 -17.91 1.40
N SER A 13 -29.98 -17.12 0.35
CA SER A 13 -29.42 -17.65 -0.90
C SER A 13 -27.95 -18.01 -0.73
N VAL A 14 -27.47 -19.00 -1.49
CA VAL A 14 -26.04 -19.36 -1.58
C VAL A 14 -25.17 -18.14 -1.92
N ALA A 15 -25.71 -17.20 -2.72
CA ALA A 15 -25.03 -15.95 -3.04
C ALA A 15 -24.85 -15.03 -1.83
N ALA A 16 -25.84 -14.95 -0.93
CA ALA A 16 -25.74 -14.18 0.31
C ALA A 16 -24.69 -14.77 1.26
N ASP A 17 -24.58 -16.10 1.34
CA ASP A 17 -23.59 -16.75 2.20
C ASP A 17 -22.16 -16.65 1.66
N GLN A 18 -21.98 -16.71 0.34
CA GLN A 18 -20.69 -16.41 -0.30
C GLN A 18 -20.26 -14.96 -0.06
N LEU A 19 -21.19 -14.00 -0.16
CA LEU A 19 -20.91 -12.60 0.12
C LEU A 19 -20.48 -12.38 1.58
N LYS A 20 -21.20 -12.96 2.55
CA LYS A 20 -20.81 -12.92 3.98
C LYS A 20 -19.40 -13.48 4.18
N SER A 21 -19.10 -14.63 3.57
CA SER A 21 -17.76 -15.25 3.68
C SER A 21 -16.65 -14.35 3.13
N PHE A 22 -16.88 -13.65 2.01
CA PHE A 22 -15.90 -12.69 1.49
C PHE A 22 -15.71 -11.51 2.44
N ILE A 23 -16.80 -10.94 2.97
CA ILE A 23 -16.74 -9.81 3.90
C ILE A 23 -15.96 -10.18 5.16
N GLU A 24 -16.31 -11.27 5.82
CA GLU A 24 -15.64 -11.71 7.05
C GLU A 24 -14.13 -11.94 6.84
N ARG A 25 -13.76 -12.52 5.70
CA ARG A 25 -12.34 -12.72 5.33
C ARG A 25 -11.62 -11.39 5.11
N ILE A 26 -12.26 -10.42 4.46
CA ILE A 26 -11.70 -9.09 4.22
C ILE A 26 -11.54 -8.33 5.54
N GLU A 27 -12.55 -8.36 6.41
CA GLU A 27 -12.49 -7.68 7.71
C GLU A 27 -11.34 -8.18 8.57
N ARG A 28 -11.15 -9.52 8.64
CA ARG A 28 -9.98 -10.10 9.32
C ARG A 28 -8.66 -9.63 8.71
N LEU A 29 -8.56 -9.60 7.38
CA LEU A 29 -7.34 -9.13 6.70
C LEU A 29 -7.08 -7.63 6.92
N GLU A 30 -8.12 -6.80 7.01
CA GLU A 30 -7.97 -5.37 7.34
C GLU A 30 -7.52 -5.18 8.79
N GLU A 31 -8.00 -6.01 9.74
CA GLU A 31 -7.51 -6.00 11.12
C GLU A 31 -6.03 -6.40 11.21
N GLU A 32 -5.62 -7.49 10.55
CA GLU A 32 -4.22 -7.91 10.47
C GLU A 32 -3.33 -6.82 9.86
N LYS A 33 -3.79 -6.21 8.77
CA LYS A 33 -3.11 -5.10 8.10
C LYS A 33 -2.99 -3.87 9.01
N ALA A 34 -4.01 -3.57 9.82
CA ALA A 34 -3.96 -2.48 10.79
C ALA A 34 -2.93 -2.76 11.90
N GLY A 35 -2.87 -4.00 12.40
CA GLY A 35 -1.84 -4.44 13.34
C GLY A 35 -0.43 -4.26 12.78
N LEU A 36 -0.17 -4.79 11.59
CA LEU A 36 1.12 -4.65 10.91
C LEU A 36 1.50 -3.19 10.64
N ALA A 37 0.51 -2.34 10.30
CA ALA A 37 0.74 -0.91 10.13
C ALA A 37 1.13 -0.22 11.45
N GLY A 38 0.56 -0.68 12.57
CA GLY A 38 0.96 -0.28 13.92
C GLY A 38 2.42 -0.65 14.21
N ASP A 39 2.78 -1.91 14.00
CA ASP A 39 4.15 -2.40 14.22
C ASP A 39 5.18 -1.62 13.40
N ILE A 40 4.88 -1.36 12.13
CA ILE A 40 5.74 -0.55 11.25
C ILE A 40 5.91 0.88 11.79
N LYS A 41 4.84 1.48 12.32
CA LYS A 41 4.89 2.82 12.89
C LYS A 41 5.78 2.84 14.13
N ASP A 42 5.70 1.83 14.98
CA ASP A 42 6.50 1.72 16.19
C ASP A 42 7.99 1.56 15.87
N VAL A 43 8.34 0.77 14.85
CA VAL A 43 9.73 0.68 14.34
C VAL A 43 10.24 2.04 13.84
N TYR A 44 9.43 2.81 13.11
CA TYR A 44 9.83 4.16 12.71
C TYR A 44 9.95 5.11 13.91
N ALA A 45 9.12 4.95 14.94
CA ALA A 45 9.20 5.76 16.16
C ALA A 45 10.48 5.44 16.95
N GLU A 46 10.84 4.16 17.07
CA GLU A 46 12.09 3.71 17.68
C GLU A 46 13.29 4.27 16.92
N ALA A 47 13.32 4.14 15.59
CA ALA A 47 14.37 4.71 14.75
C ALA A 47 14.53 6.23 14.97
N LYS A 48 13.41 6.96 15.08
CA LYS A 48 13.42 8.38 15.41
C LYS A 48 14.01 8.65 16.80
N GLY A 49 13.64 7.87 17.81
CA GLY A 49 14.19 7.96 19.17
C GLY A 49 15.70 7.70 19.21
N ASN A 50 16.18 6.84 18.34
CA ASN A 50 17.61 6.53 18.16
C ASN A 50 18.35 7.53 17.25
N GLY A 51 17.69 8.60 16.80
CA GLY A 51 18.31 9.69 16.04
C GLY A 51 18.33 9.51 14.51
N PHE A 52 17.63 8.53 13.95
CA PHE A 52 17.55 8.34 12.50
C PHE A 52 16.48 9.23 11.84
N ASP A 53 16.75 9.70 10.62
CA ASP A 53 15.75 10.39 9.80
C ASP A 53 14.76 9.39 9.18
N THR A 54 13.57 9.34 9.76
CA THR A 54 12.47 8.49 9.29
C THR A 54 11.99 8.80 7.86
N LYS A 55 12.15 10.03 7.34
CA LYS A 55 11.83 10.35 5.94
C LYS A 55 12.80 9.67 4.99
N ALA A 56 14.10 9.74 5.31
CA ALA A 56 15.13 9.05 4.55
C ALA A 56 14.91 7.53 4.56
N LEU A 57 14.61 6.94 5.74
CA LEU A 57 14.31 5.52 5.85
C LEU A 57 13.10 5.10 4.99
N ARG A 58 12.00 5.87 5.01
CA ARG A 58 10.83 5.60 4.15
C ARG A 58 11.18 5.64 2.67
N ARG A 59 12.02 6.60 2.26
CA ARG A 59 12.50 6.69 0.87
C ARG A 59 13.31 5.45 0.51
N ILE A 60 14.24 5.02 1.36
CA ILE A 60 15.04 3.81 1.16
C ILE A 60 14.15 2.57 1.05
N VAL A 61 13.17 2.39 1.95
CA VAL A 61 12.24 1.26 1.89
C VAL A 61 11.45 1.26 0.58
N SER A 62 10.98 2.43 0.13
CA SER A 62 10.29 2.56 -1.16
C SER A 62 11.19 2.23 -2.35
N LEU A 63 12.44 2.68 -2.34
CA LEU A 63 13.42 2.33 -3.37
C LEU A 63 13.66 0.81 -3.39
N ARG A 64 13.85 0.18 -2.23
CA ARG A 64 14.11 -1.26 -2.11
C ARG A 64 12.95 -2.14 -2.59
N LYS A 65 11.74 -1.59 -2.75
CA LYS A 65 10.57 -2.31 -3.31
C LYS A 65 10.57 -2.33 -4.84
N LYS A 66 11.30 -1.43 -5.49
CA LYS A 66 11.39 -1.36 -6.95
C LYS A 66 12.36 -2.40 -7.48
N ASP A 67 12.11 -2.84 -8.71
CA ASP A 67 13.04 -3.72 -9.41
C ASP A 67 14.40 -3.02 -9.62
N HIS A 68 15.47 -3.81 -9.69
CA HIS A 68 16.82 -3.26 -9.85
C HIS A 68 16.99 -2.52 -11.18
N ALA A 69 16.44 -3.04 -12.27
CA ALA A 69 16.54 -2.41 -13.58
C ALA A 69 15.74 -1.09 -13.62
N GLU A 70 14.53 -1.10 -13.08
CA GLU A 70 13.69 0.11 -12.95
C GLU A 70 14.42 1.21 -12.16
N ARG A 71 15.08 0.85 -11.05
CA ARG A 71 15.87 1.82 -10.28
C ARG A 71 17.03 2.41 -11.06
N GLN A 72 17.77 1.60 -11.80
CA GLN A 72 18.91 2.07 -12.58
C GLN A 72 18.47 2.99 -13.72
N GLU A 73 17.35 2.68 -14.37
CA GLU A 73 16.77 3.54 -15.40
C GLU A 73 16.33 4.89 -14.83
N GLU A 74 15.62 4.89 -13.70
CA GLU A 74 15.23 6.13 -13.01
C GLU A 74 16.44 6.96 -12.55
N GLU A 75 17.47 6.32 -12.01
CA GLU A 75 18.71 6.98 -11.59
C GLU A 75 19.44 7.61 -12.77
N ALA A 76 19.56 6.92 -13.91
CA ALA A 76 20.19 7.45 -15.11
C ALA A 76 19.43 8.66 -15.68
N ILE A 77 18.09 8.62 -15.70
CA ILE A 77 17.26 9.74 -16.13
C ILE A 77 17.40 10.92 -15.18
N LEU A 78 17.38 10.67 -13.87
CA LEU A 78 17.54 11.70 -12.85
C LEU A 78 18.90 12.39 -12.98
N GLU A 79 19.97 11.61 -13.14
CA GLU A 79 21.33 12.13 -13.32
C GLU A 79 21.42 13.02 -14.57
N LEU A 80 20.86 12.58 -15.70
CA LEU A 80 20.80 13.37 -16.92
C LEU A 80 20.11 14.74 -16.68
N TYR A 81 18.99 14.74 -15.96
CA TYR A 81 18.28 15.99 -15.63
C TYR A 81 19.06 16.86 -14.66
N MET A 82 19.70 16.28 -13.65
CA MET A 82 20.54 17.04 -12.71
C MET A 82 21.74 17.70 -13.42
N GLN A 83 22.38 16.98 -14.34
CA GLN A 83 23.45 17.54 -15.18
C GLN A 83 22.93 18.70 -16.04
N ALA A 84 21.78 18.53 -16.71
CA ALA A 84 21.16 19.58 -17.51
C ALA A 84 20.79 20.84 -16.70
N LEU A 85 20.46 20.67 -15.42
CA LEU A 85 20.14 21.75 -14.48
C LEU A 85 21.39 22.33 -13.77
N GLY A 86 22.59 21.80 -14.00
CA GLY A 86 23.82 22.22 -13.31
C GLY A 86 23.83 21.89 -11.81
N MET A 87 23.10 20.85 -11.41
CA MET A 87 22.99 20.38 -10.01
C MET A 87 23.90 19.18 -9.71
N ALA A 88 24.73 18.77 -10.67
CA ALA A 88 25.67 17.64 -10.58
C ALA A 88 27.10 18.11 -10.30
#